data_AF-A0A1H9RDY7-F1
#
_entry.id   AF-A0A1H9RDY7-F1
#
_cell.length_a   1.000
_cell.length_b   1.000
_cell.length_c   1.000
_cell.angle_alpha   90.00
_cell.angle_beta   90.00
_cell.angle_gamma   90.00
#
_symmetry.space_group_name_H-M   'P 1'
#
loop_
_entity.id
_entity.type
_entity.pdbx_description
1 polymer ?
#
loop_
_entity_poly.entity_id
_entity_poly.type
_entity_poly.pdbx_seq_one_letter_code
_entity_poly.pdbx_strand_id
1 'polypeptide(L)'
;MSSSSVRSAKKRTRRKPLRSVILSPTVPQWYRLGMGINLRLTPEQDRQLTDLATAAGTSKQQVITGLIKKQWESNQARQVAARELDDIFASRSGLMERLKNA
;
A
#
# COMPACT_ATOMS: atom_id res chain seq x y z
N MET A 1 75.50 -18.98 1.32
CA MET A 1 74.80 -18.63 0.07
C MET A 1 73.50 -19.41 0.06
N SER A 2 72.42 -18.87 0.64
CA SER A 2 71.38 -18.10 -0.07
C SER A 2 70.72 -18.89 -1.19
N SER A 3 69.50 -19.39 -0.95
CA SER A 3 68.33 -18.91 -1.70
C SER A 3 67.02 -19.51 -1.15
N SER A 4 66.10 -18.58 -0.90
CA SER A 4 64.72 -18.70 -0.47
C SER A 4 63.85 -19.45 -1.49
N SER A 5 62.67 -19.93 -1.06
CA SER A 5 61.37 -19.44 -1.57
C SER A 5 60.21 -20.42 -1.33
N VAL A 6 59.40 -20.08 -0.32
CA VAL A 6 57.93 -19.97 -0.32
C VAL A 6 57.11 -20.95 -1.20
N ARG A 7 56.27 -21.78 -0.56
CA ARG A 7 55.00 -22.27 -1.15
C ARG A 7 53.82 -22.14 -0.18
N SER A 8 53.28 -20.93 -0.18
CA SER A 8 51.86 -20.55 -0.15
C SER A 8 50.83 -21.55 0.42
N ALA A 9 50.45 -21.31 1.68
CA ALA A 9 49.23 -21.84 2.28
C ALA A 9 47.99 -21.18 1.65
N LYS A 10 47.23 -21.97 0.88
CA LYS A 10 46.00 -21.54 0.20
C LYS A 10 44.87 -21.36 1.21
N LYS A 11 44.71 -20.13 1.73
CA LYS A 11 43.59 -19.75 2.62
C LYS A 11 42.26 -19.86 1.87
N ARG A 12 41.43 -20.83 2.28
CA ARG A 12 40.01 -20.94 1.88
C ARG A 12 39.23 -19.75 2.46
N THR A 13 38.97 -18.75 1.64
CA THR A 13 38.03 -17.67 1.96
C THR A 13 36.61 -18.22 1.94
N ARG A 14 36.04 -18.47 3.13
CA ARG A 14 34.60 -18.70 3.31
C ARG A 14 33.87 -17.42 2.90
N ARG A 15 33.24 -17.41 1.73
CA ARG A 15 32.30 -16.36 1.34
C ARG A 15 31.11 -16.40 2.30
N LYS A 16 30.98 -15.36 3.13
CA LYS A 16 29.82 -15.16 3.99
C LYS A 16 28.59 -14.96 3.09
N PRO A 17 27.44 -15.60 3.37
CA PRO A 17 26.24 -15.37 2.59
C PRO A 17 25.81 -13.91 2.76
N LEU A 18 25.54 -13.24 1.64
CA LEU A 18 24.99 -11.90 1.58
C LEU A 18 23.63 -11.93 2.29
N ARG A 19 23.59 -11.44 3.54
CA ARG A 19 22.33 -11.10 4.20
C ARG A 19 21.71 -9.98 3.38
N SER A 20 20.59 -10.27 2.73
CA SER A 20 19.72 -9.23 2.18
C SER A 20 19.29 -8.34 3.34
N VAL A 21 19.83 -7.12 3.37
CA VAL A 21 19.33 -6.08 4.26
C VAL A 21 17.96 -5.72 3.72
N ILE A 22 16.92 -6.26 4.36
CA ILE A 22 15.55 -5.80 4.16
C ILE A 22 15.54 -4.37 4.69
N LEU A 23 15.75 -3.39 3.81
CA LEU A 23 15.59 -1.98 4.11
C LEU A 23 14.10 -1.76 4.37
N SER A 24 13.69 -1.86 5.64
CA SER A 24 12.40 -1.30 6.05
C SER A 24 12.36 0.15 5.59
N PRO A 25 11.30 0.61 4.92
CA PRO A 25 11.22 2.00 4.50
C PRO A 25 11.27 2.88 5.76
N THR A 26 12.38 3.57 5.96
CA THR A 26 12.56 4.49 7.08
C THR A 26 11.60 5.65 6.87
N VAL A 27 10.44 5.61 7.51
CA VAL A 27 9.51 6.75 7.51
C VAL A 27 10.23 7.92 8.16
N PRO A 28 10.50 9.03 7.42
CA PRO A 28 11.26 10.14 7.96
C PRO A 28 10.60 10.67 9.24
N GLN A 29 11.41 10.99 10.25
CA GLN A 29 10.90 11.34 11.58
C GLN A 29 9.97 12.57 11.57
N TRP A 30 10.12 13.47 10.59
CA TRP A 30 9.24 14.62 10.41
C TRP A 30 7.80 14.26 10.01
N TYR A 31 7.56 13.08 9.41
CA TYR A 31 6.18 12.59 9.14
C TYR A 31 5.39 12.33 10.43
N ARG A 32 6.07 12.16 11.57
CA ARG A 32 5.42 11.99 12.87
C ARG A 32 4.80 13.29 13.40
N LEU A 33 5.18 14.44 12.84
CA LEU A 33 4.67 15.76 13.26
C LEU A 33 3.30 16.09 12.64
N GLY A 34 2.78 15.21 11.78
CA GLY A 34 1.50 15.39 11.09
C GLY A 34 1.65 16.16 9.77
N MET A 35 0.68 15.96 8.88
CA MET A 35 0.58 16.67 7.61
C MET A 35 -0.66 17.57 7.64
N GLY A 36 -0.51 18.81 7.17
CA GLY A 36 -1.60 19.77 7.01
C GLY A 36 -2.04 19.86 5.56
N ILE A 37 -3.35 19.93 5.33
CA ILE A 37 -3.92 20.13 4.00
C ILE A 37 -4.83 21.36 4.09
N ASN A 38 -4.73 22.27 3.13
CA ASN A 38 -5.63 23.42 3.02
C ASN A 38 -6.75 23.08 2.02
N LEU A 39 -7.99 23.05 2.50
CA LEU A 39 -9.18 22.73 1.72
C LEU A 39 -9.92 24.01 1.38
N ARG A 40 -10.17 24.24 0.08
CA ARG A 40 -11.07 25.30 -0.37
C ARG A 40 -12.48 24.75 -0.48
N LEU A 41 -13.34 25.18 0.43
CA LEU A 41 -14.74 24.79 0.48
C LEU A 41 -15.62 25.94 0.05
N THR A 42 -16.72 25.63 -0.61
CA THR A 42 -17.81 26.60 -0.77
C THR A 42 -18.48 26.84 0.60
N PRO A 43 -19.20 27.96 0.78
CA PRO A 43 -19.91 28.22 2.03
C PRO A 43 -20.89 27.10 2.40
N GLU A 44 -21.53 26.48 1.39
CA GLU A 44 -22.45 25.36 1.57
C GLU A 44 -21.72 24.11 2.08
N GLN A 45 -20.57 23.77 1.49
CA GLN A 45 -19.75 22.64 1.93
C GLN A 45 -19.22 22.82 3.35
N ASP A 46 -18.84 24.04 3.74
CA ASP A 46 -18.39 24.31 5.11
C ASP A 46 -19.53 24.16 6.13
N ARG A 47 -20.76 24.57 5.78
CA ARG A 47 -21.94 24.35 6.62
C ARG A 47 -22.22 22.86 6.80
N GLN A 48 -22.29 22.10 5.70
CA GLN A 48 -22.50 20.66 5.75
C GLN A 48 -21.42 19.95 6.59
N LEU A 49 -20.16 20.36 6.44
CA LEU A 49 -19.07 19.82 7.25
C LEU A 49 -19.20 20.18 8.74
N THR A 50 -19.69 21.39 9.03
CA THR A 50 -19.98 21.83 10.41
C THR A 50 -21.11 21.02 11.03
N ASP A 51 -22.18 20.77 10.27
CA ASP A 51 -23.33 20.00 10.75
C ASP A 51 -22.93 18.54 11.01
N LEU A 52 -22.14 17.94 10.12
CA LEU A 52 -21.58 16.60 10.31
C LEU A 52 -20.66 16.53 11.55
N ALA A 53 -19.82 17.53 11.76
CA ALA A 53 -18.94 17.61 12.93
C ALA A 53 -19.75 17.71 14.23
N THR A 54 -20.78 18.57 14.23
CA THR A 54 -21.70 18.76 15.35
C THR A 54 -22.45 17.48 15.68
N ALA A 55 -23.06 16.85 14.67
CA ALA A 55 -23.83 15.61 14.83
C ALA A 55 -22.97 14.44 15.33
N ALA A 56 -21.70 14.37 14.89
CA ALA A 56 -20.77 13.34 15.32
C ALA A 56 -20.10 13.65 16.67
N GLY A 57 -20.23 14.87 17.21
CA GLY A 57 -19.49 15.33 18.39
C GLY A 57 -17.97 15.34 18.20
N THR A 58 -17.50 15.58 16.97
CA THR A 58 -16.07 15.52 16.60
C THR A 58 -15.63 16.80 15.87
N SER A 59 -14.33 16.99 15.69
CA SER A 59 -13.83 18.12 14.91
C SER A 59 -14.04 17.92 13.40
N LYS A 60 -14.15 19.03 12.65
CA LYS A 60 -14.20 19.00 11.17
C LYS A 60 -13.07 18.15 10.56
N GLN A 61 -11.86 18.24 11.12
CA GLN A 61 -10.71 17.48 10.64
C GLN A 61 -10.87 15.98 10.89
N GLN A 62 -11.42 15.58 12.05
CA GLN A 62 -11.75 14.18 12.33
C GLN A 62 -12.81 13.65 11.36
N VAL A 63 -13.86 14.43 11.09
CA VAL A 63 -14.87 14.08 10.09
C VAL A 63 -14.23 13.86 8.71
N ILE A 64 -13.39 14.79 8.25
CA ILE A 64 -12.69 14.65 6.97
C ILE A 64 -11.84 13.38 6.94
N THR A 65 -11.04 13.11 7.98
CA THR A 65 -10.23 11.88 8.02
C THR A 65 -11.09 10.61 8.00
N GLY A 66 -12.24 10.62 8.68
CA GLY A 66 -13.20 9.53 8.65
C GLY A 66 -13.80 9.32 7.26
N LEU A 67 -14.20 10.40 6.57
CA LEU A 67 -14.72 10.36 5.21
C LEU A 67 -13.68 9.82 4.22
N ILE A 68 -12.42 10.26 4.32
CA ILE A 68 -11.33 9.75 3.47
C ILE A 68 -11.15 8.24 3.68
N LYS A 69 -11.10 7.78 4.94
CA LYS A 69 -10.96 6.36 5.26
C LYS A 69 -12.13 5.54 4.70
N LYS A 70 -13.37 5.99 4.94
CA LYS A 70 -14.58 5.32 4.45
C LYS A 70 -14.61 5.23 2.93
N GLN A 71 -14.22 6.30 2.23
CA GLN A 71 -14.16 6.30 0.78
C GLN A 71 -13.09 5.35 0.24
N TRP A 72 -11.92 5.31 0.88
CA TRP A 72 -10.86 4.36 0.54
C TRP A 72 -11.32 2.91 0.71
N GLU A 73 -11.90 2.58 1.86
CA GLU A 73 -12.42 1.24 2.14
C GLU A 73 -13.49 0.81 1.13
N SER A 74 -14.43 1.72 0.81
CA SER A 74 -15.44 1.44 -0.20
C SER A 74 -14.83 1.22 -1.59
N ASN A 75 -13.79 1.98 -1.96
CA ASN A 75 -13.11 1.80 -3.24
C ASN A 75 -12.35 0.48 -3.30
N GLN A 76 -11.68 0.09 -2.22
CA GLN A 76 -10.99 -1.20 -2.13
C GLN A 76 -11.96 -2.37 -2.22
N ALA A 77 -13.09 -2.31 -1.50
CA ALA A 77 -14.12 -3.34 -1.56
C ALA A 77 -14.66 -3.52 -2.99
N ARG A 78 -14.91 -2.41 -3.71
CA ARG A 78 -15.35 -2.46 -5.12
C ARG A 78 -14.30 -3.08 -6.04
N GLN A 79 -13.02 -2.77 -5.85
CA GLN A 79 -11.94 -3.34 -6.65
C GLN A 79 -11.81 -4.85 -6.45
N VAL A 80 -11.92 -5.32 -5.21
CA VAL A 80 -11.91 -6.76 -4.91
C VAL A 80 -13.12 -7.44 -5.55
N ALA A 81 -14.32 -6.88 -5.36
CA ALA A 81 -15.54 -7.44 -5.94
C ALA A 81 -15.49 -7.52 -7.48
N ALA A 82 -14.91 -6.51 -8.14
CA ALA A 82 -14.74 -6.51 -9.60
C ALA A 82 -13.82 -7.65 -10.05
N ARG A 83 -12.69 -7.87 -9.35
CA ARG A 83 -11.76 -8.97 -9.68
C ARG A 83 -12.39 -10.35 -9.53
N GLU A 84 -13.10 -10.56 -8.42
CA GLU A 84 -13.79 -11.84 -8.18
C GLU A 84 -14.85 -12.12 -9.25
N LEU A 85 -15.58 -11.07 -9.69
CA LEU A 85 -16.53 -11.20 -10.80
C LEU A 85 -15.82 -11.53 -12.11
N ASP A 86 -14.72 -10.85 -12.43
CA ASP A 86 -13.93 -11.12 -13.63
C ASP A 86 -13.41 -12.57 -13.64
N ASP A 87 -12.96 -13.10 -12.50
CA ASP A 87 -12.50 -14.48 -12.36
C ASP A 87 -13.66 -15.50 -12.55
N ILE A 88 -14.86 -15.19 -12.04
CA ILE A 88 -16.06 -16.00 -12.26
C ILE A 88 -16.45 -15.99 -13.75
N PHE A 89 -16.42 -14.84 -14.41
CA PHE A 89 -16.73 -14.75 -15.84
C PHE A 89 -15.67 -15.45 -16.70
N ALA A 90 -14.39 -15.31 -16.36
CA ALA A 90 -13.30 -15.99 -17.05
C ALA A 90 -13.43 -17.51 -16.92
N SER A 91 -13.67 -18.03 -15.71
CA SER A 91 -13.84 -19.47 -15.46
C SER A 91 -15.09 -20.05 -16.14
N ARG A 92 -16.15 -19.26 -16.32
CA ARG A 92 -17.41 -19.69 -16.95
C ARG A 92 -17.50 -19.40 -18.45
N SER A 93 -16.58 -18.62 -19.00
CA SER A 93 -16.54 -18.28 -20.44
C SER A 93 -16.50 -19.54 -21.31
N GLY A 94 -15.71 -20.54 -20.95
CA GLY A 94 -15.64 -21.82 -21.69
C GLY A 94 -16.94 -22.65 -21.64
N LEU A 95 -17.76 -22.51 -20.60
CA LEU A 95 -19.08 -23.15 -20.53
C LEU A 95 -20.13 -22.40 -21.38
N MET A 96 -20.08 -21.07 -21.38
CA MET A 96 -20.90 -20.22 -22.25
C MET A 96 -20.59 -20.47 -23.73
N GLU A 97 -19.31 -20.58 -24.09
CA GLU A 97 -18.86 -20.87 -25.45
C GLU A 97 -19.38 -22.24 -25.93
N ARG A 98 -19.44 -23.23 -25.04
CA ARG A 98 -19.97 -24.57 -25.35
C ARG A 98 -21.48 -24.59 -25.51
N LEU A 99 -22.21 -23.83 -24.69
CA LEU A 99 -23.67 -23.67 -24.82
C LEU A 99 -24.08 -22.94 -26.09
N LYS A 100 -23.27 -22.00 -26.57
CA LYS A 100 -23.51 -21.25 -27.81
C LYS A 100 -23.32 -22.09 -29.07
N ASN A 101 -22.46 -23.11 -29.00
CA ASN A 101 -22.09 -23.98 -30.13
C ASN A 101 -22.85 -25.32 -30.15
N ALA A 102 -23.85 -25.50 -29.28
CA ALA A 102 -24.76 -26.65 -29.22
C ALA A 102 -26.14 -26.24 -29.77
#